data_AF-A0A398C8A5-F1
#
_entry.id   AF-A0A398C8A5-F1
#
_cell.length_a   1.000
_cell.length_b   1.000
_cell.length_c   1.000
_cell.angle_alpha   90.00
_cell.angle_beta   90.00
_cell.angle_gamma   90.00
#
_symmetry.space_group_name_H-M   'P 1'
#
loop_
_entity.id
_entity.type
_entity.pdbx_description
1 polymer ?
#
loop_
_entity_poly.entity_id
_entity_poly.type
_entity_poly.pdbx_seq_one_letter_code
_entity_poly.pdbx_strand_id
1 'polypeptide(L)'
;MIFAPSLRRASFIHAPRASDAALQRFLLAAAQGSPAETPVQVQQDDKAVTVQLDVPGLSREQLSITIDGAQVHLRSVEGAPRQVQRSWELPTEIDAPASTAKLENGVLTLVLAKLQPESRATQLTIG
;
A
#
# COMPACT_ATOMS: atom_id res chain seq x y z
N MET A 1 -44.69 -61.00 -5.17
CA MET A 1 -43.46 -60.36 -4.63
C MET A 1 -43.30 -59.03 -5.35
N ILE A 2 -43.37 -57.91 -4.64
CA ILE A 2 -43.30 -56.55 -5.21
C ILE A 2 -42.02 -55.90 -4.66
N PHE A 3 -41.03 -55.72 -5.52
CA PHE A 3 -39.76 -55.06 -5.22
C PHE A 3 -39.92 -53.56 -5.52
N ALA A 4 -39.90 -52.71 -4.49
CA ALA A 4 -39.84 -51.26 -4.64
C ALA A 4 -38.38 -50.80 -4.42
N PRO A 5 -37.71 -50.19 -5.42
CA PRO A 5 -36.41 -49.60 -5.18
C PRO A 5 -36.59 -48.25 -4.48
N SER A 6 -36.06 -48.13 -3.26
CA SER A 6 -35.92 -46.85 -2.57
C SER A 6 -34.87 -45.98 -3.27
N LEU A 7 -35.31 -44.86 -3.87
CA LEU A 7 -34.42 -43.82 -4.39
C LEU A 7 -33.58 -43.22 -3.25
N ARG A 8 -32.26 -43.38 -3.32
CA ARG A 8 -31.33 -42.63 -2.46
C ARG A 8 -31.41 -41.16 -2.86
N ARG A 9 -31.85 -40.33 -1.92
CA ARG A 9 -31.83 -38.88 -2.03
C ARG A 9 -30.39 -38.39 -1.87
N ALA A 10 -29.72 -38.08 -2.98
CA ALA A 10 -28.44 -37.38 -2.96
C ALA A 10 -28.70 -35.91 -2.60
N SER A 11 -28.47 -35.54 -1.34
CA SER A 11 -28.36 -34.15 -0.93
C SER A 11 -27.02 -33.59 -1.40
N PHE A 12 -27.04 -32.86 -2.51
CA PHE A 12 -25.92 -32.00 -2.90
C PHE A 12 -25.83 -30.85 -1.90
N ILE A 13 -24.89 -30.95 -0.96
CA ILE A 13 -24.45 -29.83 -0.13
C ILE A 13 -23.73 -28.88 -1.09
N HIS A 14 -24.34 -27.74 -1.38
CA HIS A 14 -23.76 -26.69 -2.20
C HIS A 14 -22.66 -25.99 -1.40
N ALA A 15 -21.44 -26.54 -1.43
CA ALA A 15 -20.27 -25.86 -0.89
C ALA A 15 -19.99 -24.61 -1.74
N PRO A 16 -19.85 -23.42 -1.14
CA PRO A 16 -19.57 -22.20 -1.90
C PRO A 16 -18.25 -22.38 -2.64
N ARG A 17 -18.29 -22.16 -3.96
CA ARG A 17 -17.10 -22.25 -4.81
C ARG A 17 -16.16 -21.11 -4.46
N ALA A 18 -14.84 -21.36 -4.49
CA ALA A 18 -13.82 -20.35 -4.20
C ALA A 18 -13.96 -19.04 -5.02
N SER A 19 -14.58 -19.13 -6.20
CA SER A 19 -14.92 -17.98 -7.05
C SER A 19 -15.91 -17.00 -6.41
N ASP A 20 -16.82 -17.49 -5.57
CA ASP A 20 -17.84 -16.68 -4.89
C ASP A 20 -17.22 -15.88 -3.71
N ALA A 21 -16.22 -16.46 -3.04
CA ALA A 21 -15.51 -15.79 -1.94
C ALA A 21 -14.68 -14.59 -2.43
N ALA A 22 -14.03 -14.72 -3.60
CA ALA A 22 -13.28 -13.62 -4.20
C ALA A 22 -14.21 -12.47 -4.64
N LEU A 23 -15.36 -12.82 -5.24
CA LEU A 23 -16.37 -11.84 -5.66
C LEU A 23 -17.02 -11.14 -4.46
N GLN A 24 -17.39 -11.87 -3.40
CA GLN A 24 -17.90 -11.27 -2.17
C GLN A 24 -16.87 -10.34 -1.51
N ARG A 25 -15.60 -10.73 -1.47
CA ARG A 25 -14.53 -9.90 -0.91
C ARG A 25 -14.33 -8.62 -1.72
N PHE A 26 -14.42 -8.70 -3.05
CA PHE A 26 -14.38 -7.55 -3.94
C PHE A 26 -15.59 -6.62 -3.76
N LEU A 27 -16.81 -7.17 -3.73
CA LEU A 27 -18.03 -6.38 -3.53
C LEU A 27 -18.06 -5.72 -2.15
N LEU A 28 -17.55 -6.39 -1.12
CA LEU A 28 -17.42 -5.81 0.23
C LEU A 28 -16.36 -4.69 0.27
N ALA A 29 -15.22 -4.86 -0.42
CA ALA A 29 -14.21 -3.81 -0.56
C ALA A 29 -14.72 -2.59 -1.33
N ALA A 30 -15.49 -2.80 -2.40
CA ALA A 30 -16.15 -1.73 -3.16
C ALA A 30 -17.20 -0.99 -2.32
N ALA A 31 -18.00 -1.72 -1.52
CA ALA A 31 -18.97 -1.12 -0.61
C ALA A 31 -18.33 -0.34 0.56
N GLN A 32 -17.09 -0.68 0.93
CA GLN A 32 -16.30 0.02 1.96
C GLN A 32 -15.42 1.15 1.39
N GLY A 33 -15.53 1.46 0.09
CA GLY A 33 -14.81 2.58 -0.53
C GLY A 33 -13.30 2.36 -0.60
N SER A 34 -12.84 1.13 -0.81
CA SER A 34 -11.42 0.88 -1.07
C SER A 34 -10.97 1.71 -2.28
N PRO A 35 -9.96 2.58 -2.10
CA PRO A 35 -9.59 3.52 -3.14
C PRO A 35 -9.05 2.74 -4.34
N ALA A 36 -9.55 3.05 -5.54
CA ALA A 36 -8.98 2.56 -6.78
C ALA A 36 -7.45 2.72 -6.73
N GLU A 37 -6.73 1.62 -6.97
CA GLU A 37 -5.27 1.59 -6.97
C GLU A 37 -4.77 2.46 -8.13
N THR A 38 -4.59 3.75 -7.84
CA THR A 38 -3.87 4.67 -8.72
C THR A 38 -2.49 4.07 -9.01
N PRO A 39 -2.05 4.04 -10.28
CA PRO A 39 -0.73 3.51 -10.62
C PRO A 39 0.32 4.29 -9.83
N VAL A 40 1.07 3.59 -8.97
CA VAL A 40 2.23 4.14 -8.28
C VAL A 40 3.46 3.60 -8.99
N GLN A 41 4.31 4.50 -9.47
CA GLN A 41 5.62 4.11 -9.99
C GLN A 41 6.61 4.16 -8.84
N VAL A 42 7.28 3.04 -8.57
CA VAL A 42 8.33 2.94 -7.56
C VAL A 42 9.62 2.54 -8.27
N GLN A 43 10.62 3.41 -8.19
CA GLN A 43 11.96 3.13 -8.64
C GLN A 43 12.86 3.01 -7.41
N GLN A 44 13.57 1.89 -7.31
CA GLN A 44 14.48 1.62 -6.21
C GLN A 44 15.92 1.65 -6.71
N ASP A 45 16.69 2.59 -6.19
CA ASP A 45 18.15 2.67 -6.35
C ASP A 45 18.84 2.08 -5.13
N ASP A 46 20.18 1.94 -5.19
CA ASP A 46 20.96 1.46 -4.05
C ASP A 46 20.86 2.38 -2.83
N LYS A 47 20.77 3.69 -3.05
CA LYS A 47 20.83 4.72 -2.01
C LYS A 47 19.49 5.41 -1.72
N ALA A 48 18.54 5.36 -2.64
CA ALA A 48 17.27 6.06 -2.53
C ALA A 48 16.12 5.25 -3.13
N VAL A 49 14.90 5.57 -2.72
CA VAL A 49 13.66 5.04 -3.31
C VAL A 49 12.87 6.23 -3.83
N THR A 50 12.58 6.23 -5.12
CA THR A 50 11.75 7.26 -5.76
C THR A 50 10.34 6.72 -5.91
N VAL A 51 9.36 7.43 -5.36
CA VAL A 51 7.93 7.09 -5.48
C VAL A 51 7.24 8.22 -6.22
N GLN A 52 6.57 7.90 -7.32
CA GLN A 52 5.78 8.85 -8.10
C GLN A 52 4.30 8.46 -8.05
N LEU A 53 3.46 9.46 -7.76
CA LEU A 53 2.02 9.32 -7.63
C LEU A 53 1.29 10.47 -8.33
N ASP A 54 0.26 10.11 -9.09
CA ASP A 54 -0.64 11.09 -9.71
C ASP A 54 -1.69 11.61 -8.71
N VAL A 55 -1.59 12.91 -8.42
CA VAL A 55 -2.50 13.66 -7.54
C VAL A 55 -2.97 14.94 -8.24
N PRO A 56 -3.69 14.84 -9.37
CA PRO A 56 -4.22 16.02 -10.05
C PRO A 56 -5.22 16.75 -9.17
N GLY A 57 -5.18 18.09 -9.21
CA GLY A 57 -6.12 18.96 -8.52
C GLY A 57 -5.85 19.18 -7.04
N LEU A 58 -4.74 18.68 -6.50
CA LEU A 58 -4.27 19.00 -5.15
C LEU A 58 -3.04 19.89 -5.21
N SER A 59 -2.95 20.83 -4.27
CA SER A 59 -1.74 21.63 -4.07
C SER A 59 -0.87 21.06 -2.96
N ARG A 60 0.38 21.53 -2.86
CA ARG A 60 1.37 21.02 -1.88
C ARG A 60 0.89 21.20 -0.45
N GLU A 61 0.31 22.36 -0.15
CA GLU A 61 -0.21 22.73 1.16
C GLU A 61 -1.43 21.91 1.59
N GLN A 62 -2.08 21.23 0.64
CA GLN A 62 -3.20 20.33 0.91
C GLN A 62 -2.75 18.89 1.18
N LEU A 63 -1.45 18.61 1.11
CA LEU A 63 -0.87 17.28 1.30
C LEU A 63 0.07 17.29 2.51
N SER A 64 -0.05 16.26 3.33
CA SER A 64 0.81 15.98 4.47
C SER A 64 1.48 14.63 4.25
N ILE A 65 2.80 14.62 4.40
CA ILE A 65 3.62 13.42 4.29
C ILE A 65 4.26 13.18 5.66
N THR A 66 4.15 11.96 6.17
CA THR A 66 4.76 11.54 7.43
C THR A 66 5.61 10.30 7.16
N ILE A 67 6.84 10.31 7.64
CA ILE A 67 7.78 9.18 7.53
C ILE A 67 8.02 8.67 8.94
N ASP A 68 7.76 7.38 9.17
CA ASP A 68 7.97 6.70 10.45
C ASP A 68 8.77 5.41 10.21
N GLY A 69 10.08 5.46 10.46
CA GLY A 69 11.00 4.37 10.17
C GLY A 69 10.98 3.96 8.69
N ALA A 70 10.35 2.81 8.40
CA ALA A 70 10.18 2.26 7.05
C ALA A 70 8.79 2.52 6.45
N GLN A 71 7.88 3.18 7.18
CA GLN A 71 6.55 3.52 6.68
C GLN A 71 6.47 4.98 6.22
N VAL A 72 5.81 5.20 5.09
CA VAL A 72 5.54 6.53 4.55
C VAL A 72 4.04 6.69 4.38
N HIS A 73 3.47 7.69 5.05
CA HIS A 73 2.06 8.02 4.99
C HIS A 73 1.86 9.32 4.22
N LEU A 74 0.96 9.29 3.24
CA LEU A 74 0.46 10.48 2.54
C LEU A 74 -1.00 10.68 2.90
N ARG A 75 -1.35 11.88 3.35
CA ARG A 75 -2.71 12.27 3.72
C ARG A 75 -3.04 13.65 3.16
N SER A 76 -4.25 13.82 2.66
CA SER A 76 -4.82 15.13 2.36
C SER A 76 -5.33 15.83 3.63
N VAL A 77 -5.15 17.13 3.72
CA VAL A 77 -5.70 17.94 4.81
C VAL A 77 -7.23 18.08 4.71
N GLU A 78 -7.86 18.42 5.83
CA GLU A 78 -9.29 18.72 5.88
C GLU A 78 -9.60 19.95 5.01
N GLY A 79 -10.65 19.87 4.17
CA GLY A 79 -11.00 20.92 3.22
C GLY A 79 -10.30 20.84 1.86
N ALA A 80 -9.43 19.84 1.64
CA ALA A 80 -8.90 19.57 0.31
C ALA A 80 -10.03 19.13 -0.65
N PRO A 81 -10.01 19.58 -1.93
CA PRO A 81 -11.04 19.27 -2.92
C PRO A 81 -11.12 17.77 -3.22
N ARG A 82 -10.02 17.04 -3.00
CA ARG A 82 -9.93 15.59 -3.12
C ARG A 82 -9.30 15.01 -1.87
N GLN A 83 -9.89 13.93 -1.36
CA GLN A 83 -9.29 13.17 -0.26
C GLN A 83 -8.34 12.10 -0.82
N VAL A 84 -7.12 12.09 -0.30
CA VAL A 84 -6.07 11.12 -0.66
C VAL A 84 -5.47 10.60 0.64
N GLN A 85 -5.54 9.29 0.83
CA GLN A 85 -4.85 8.59 1.90
C GLN A 85 -4.11 7.41 1.30
N ARG A 86 -2.79 7.39 1.48
CA ARG A 86 -1.90 6.33 1.01
C ARG A 86 -0.86 6.03 2.06
N SER A 87 -0.41 4.79 2.09
CA SER A 87 0.66 4.37 2.98
C SER A 87 1.48 3.33 2.26
N TRP A 88 2.79 3.48 2.33
CA TRP A 88 3.76 2.58 1.73
C TRP A 88 4.66 2.04 2.83
N GLU A 89 4.91 0.74 2.77
CA GLU A 89 5.90 0.06 3.59
C GLU A 89 7.11 -0.21 2.71
N LEU A 90 8.26 0.30 3.14
CA LEU A 90 9.52 0.19 2.41
C LEU A 90 10.36 -0.94 3.02
N PRO A 91 11.24 -1.57 2.24
CA PRO A 91 12.07 -2.67 2.74
C PRO A 91 13.17 -2.21 3.72
N THR A 92 13.41 -0.91 3.83
CA THR A 92 14.46 -0.32 4.66
C THR A 92 13.94 0.96 5.30
N GLU A 93 14.54 1.33 6.44
CA GLU A 93 14.29 2.61 7.07
C GLU A 93 14.73 3.78 6.18
N ILE A 94 14.00 4.88 6.29
CA ILE A 94 14.18 6.09 5.48
C ILE A 94 14.69 7.22 6.37
N ASP A 95 15.68 7.93 5.86
CA ASP A 95 16.21 9.13 6.49
C ASP A 95 15.34 10.34 6.10
N ALA A 96 14.44 10.74 7.00
CA ALA A 96 13.51 11.85 6.79
C ALA A 96 14.19 13.18 6.44
N PRO A 97 15.24 13.67 7.15
CA PRO A 97 15.92 14.92 6.79
C PRO A 97 16.66 14.88 5.44
N ALA A 98 17.10 13.69 4.97
CA ALA A 98 17.73 13.53 3.66
C ALA A 98 16.73 13.29 2.51
N SER A 99 15.45 13.13 2.82
CA SER A 99 14.38 12.88 1.85
C SER A 99 13.74 14.18 1.34
N THR A 100 13.24 14.17 0.10
CA THR A 100 12.59 15.35 -0.52
C THR A 100 11.30 14.98 -1.24
N ALA A 101 10.35 15.93 -1.26
CA ALA A 101 9.06 15.79 -1.92
C ALA A 101 8.80 16.98 -2.84
N LYS A 102 8.41 16.71 -4.09
CA LYS A 102 8.09 17.73 -5.10
C LYS A 102 6.77 17.39 -5.77
N LEU A 103 5.94 18.41 -6.00
CA LEU A 103 4.67 18.29 -6.72
C LEU A 103 4.73 19.19 -7.94
N GLU A 104 4.74 18.60 -9.14
CA GLU A 104 4.80 19.32 -10.41
C GLU A 104 3.75 18.76 -11.37
N ASN A 105 2.96 19.63 -12.00
CA ASN A 105 1.92 19.25 -12.96
C ASN A 105 0.91 18.21 -12.45
N GLY A 106 0.66 18.17 -11.13
CA GLY A 106 -0.22 17.18 -10.51
C GLY A 106 0.43 15.81 -10.27
N VAL A 107 1.75 15.68 -10.44
CA VAL A 107 2.51 14.47 -10.11
C VAL A 107 3.37 14.74 -8.88
N LEU A 108 3.14 13.97 -7.81
CA LEU A 108 3.94 13.98 -6.60
C LEU A 108 5.12 13.02 -6.78
N THR A 109 6.33 13.56 -6.74
CA THR A 109 7.59 12.80 -6.73
C THR A 109 8.22 12.88 -5.34
N LEU A 110 8.38 11.73 -4.70
CA LEU A 110 9.03 11.54 -3.41
C LEU A 110 10.39 10.89 -3.66
N VAL A 111 11.47 11.51 -3.24
CA VAL A 111 12.81 10.93 -3.25
C VAL A 111 13.17 10.63 -1.81
N LEU A 112 13.10 9.35 -1.44
CA LEU A 112 13.25 8.85 -0.09
C LEU A 112 14.67 8.31 0.07
N ALA A 113 15.50 8.99 0.86
CA ALA A 113 16.86 8.56 1.13
C ALA A 113 16.84 7.37 2.08
N LYS A 114 17.50 6.27 1.71
CA LYS A 114 17.61 5.11 2.61
C LYS A 114 18.52 5.49 3.78
N LEU A 115 18.12 5.13 5.00
CA LEU A 115 18.96 5.29 6.18
C LEU A 115 20.17 4.37 6.04
N GLN A 116 21.36 4.95 5.83
CA GLN A 116 22.56 4.14 5.78
C GLN A 116 22.95 3.75 7.20
N PRO A 117 23.34 2.47 7.42
CA PRO A 117 23.91 2.08 8.70
C PRO A 117 25.26 2.79 8.85
N GLU A 118 25.30 3.85 9.65
CA GLU A 118 26.58 4.41 10.09
C GLU A 118 27.29 3.35 10.93
N SER A 119 28.31 2.72 10.36
CA SER A 119 29.09 1.69 11.04
C SER A 119 29.83 2.32 12.22
N ARG A 120 29.29 2.15 13.43
CA ARG A 120 29.95 2.47 14.69
C ARG A 120 30.91 1.36 15.15
N ALA A 121 31.37 0.53 14.23
CA ALA A 121 32.28 -0.56 14.54
C ALA A 121 33.61 0.00 15.07
N THR A 122 33.85 -0.19 16.36
CA THR A 122 35.14 0.11 16.98
C THR A 122 35.92 -1.20 17.11
N GLN A 123 37.09 -1.25 16.48
CA GLN A 123 38.01 -2.36 16.64
C GLN A 123 38.70 -2.24 18.02
N LEU A 124 38.48 -3.23 18.87
CA LEU A 124 39.18 -3.34 20.15
C LEU A 124 40.45 -4.17 19.97
N THR A 125 41.59 -3.66 20.42
CA THR A 125 42.84 -4.41 20.48
C THR A 125 42.80 -5.33 21.68
N ILE A 126 42.95 -6.64 21.46
CA ILE A 126 43.10 -7.63 22.52
C ILE A 126 44.53 -7.51 23.06
N GLY A 127 44.67 -7.17 24.34
CA GLY A 127 45.92 -7.16 25.09
C GLY A 127 46.05 -8.37 26.01
#